data_AF-A0A543CJG1-F1
#
_entry.id   AF-A0A543CJG1-F1
#
_cell.length_a   1.000
_cell.length_b   1.000
_cell.length_c   1.000
_cell.angle_alpha   90.00
_cell.angle_beta   90.00
_cell.angle_gamma   90.00
#
_symmetry.space_group_name_H-M   'P 1'
#
loop_
_entity.id
_entity.type
_entity.pdbx_description
1 polymer ?
#
loop_
_entity_poly.entity_id
_entity_poly.type
_entity_poly.pdbx_seq_one_letter_code
_entity_poly.pdbx_strand_id
1 'polypeptide(L)'
;MSVFAVRQSTARAATAPVNLGTAAAFAVLAGTTVTNTGPTVVTGDLGVSPGSAVTGFPPGVVIGTIHAADATAAQAQLDLTAAYNDAAGRTPTGALPAAIGGLTFTPGVYNAAAAVGLTGTVTLDAQGDPNAVFIFQVGSALTTASGSVVNLINGARSCNVFWQIGSSATLGTGSSFAGNILALTSITVTTGVTVDGRTLARNGAVTLDTDTITRSPDCAPGPTPSPTNTANVANNEDEDQQAFSHQDNGTNVNLNQNSDGHTSDITSSYDRLARLPLGRTHAFIR
;
A
#
# COMPACT_ATOMS: atom_id res chain seq x y z
N MET A 1 50.76 -6.00 17.16
CA MET A 1 49.37 -6.45 17.37
C MET A 1 48.48 -5.60 16.50
N SER A 2 48.01 -6.13 15.37
CA SER A 2 47.04 -5.42 14.51
C SER A 2 45.64 -5.78 14.98
N VAL A 3 44.89 -4.79 15.45
CA VAL A 3 43.49 -4.94 15.84
C VAL A 3 42.63 -4.77 14.59
N PHE A 4 41.99 -5.85 14.15
CA PHE A 4 40.95 -5.80 13.11
C PHE A 4 39.65 -5.32 13.75
N ALA A 5 39.18 -4.13 13.36
CA ALA A 5 37.86 -3.63 13.75
C ALA A 5 36.80 -4.22 12.82
N VAL A 6 35.94 -5.10 13.35
CA VAL A 6 34.76 -5.61 12.64
C VAL A 6 33.71 -4.49 12.63
N ARG A 7 33.45 -3.90 11.46
CA ARG A 7 32.28 -3.04 11.26
C ARG A 7 31.05 -3.93 11.19
N GLN A 8 30.22 -3.94 12.24
CA GLN A 8 28.90 -4.54 12.17
C GLN A 8 28.06 -3.73 11.18
N SER A 9 27.82 -4.30 10.00
CA SER A 9 26.84 -3.77 9.05
C SER A 9 25.44 -4.07 9.58
N THR A 10 24.72 -3.05 10.01
CA THR A 10 23.29 -3.18 10.30
C THR A 10 22.55 -3.44 8.99
N ALA A 11 22.02 -4.65 8.82
CA ALA A 11 21.14 -4.96 7.69
C ALA A 11 19.79 -4.26 7.92
N ARG A 12 19.47 -3.24 7.13
CA ARG A 12 18.11 -2.67 7.06
C ARG A 12 17.38 -3.36 5.92
N ALA A 13 16.25 -4.01 6.21
CA ALA A 13 15.36 -4.52 5.19
C ALA A 13 14.80 -3.34 4.37
N ALA A 14 14.72 -3.50 3.05
CA ALA A 14 14.13 -2.49 2.17
C ALA A 14 12.65 -2.25 2.51
N THR A 15 12.21 -1.00 2.49
CA THR A 15 10.81 -0.65 2.73
C THR A 15 9.96 -1.18 1.58
N ALA A 16 9.02 -2.10 1.86
CA ALA A 16 8.08 -2.57 0.86
C ALA A 16 7.07 -1.47 0.46
N PRO A 17 6.60 -1.41 -0.80
CA PRO A 17 5.54 -0.49 -1.20
C PRO A 17 4.24 -0.70 -0.39
N VAL A 18 3.38 0.31 -0.35
CA VAL A 18 2.03 0.19 0.22
C VAL A 18 1.11 -0.38 -0.86
N ASN A 19 0.38 -1.45 -0.54
CA ASN A 19 -0.55 -2.05 -1.49
C ASN A 19 -1.85 -1.25 -1.55
N LEU A 20 -2.15 -0.63 -2.70
CA LEU A 20 -3.38 0.14 -2.92
C LEU A 20 -4.59 -0.72 -3.30
N GLY A 21 -4.41 -2.02 -3.59
CA GLY A 21 -5.49 -2.89 -4.06
C GLY A 21 -6.21 -2.30 -5.28
N THR A 22 -7.54 -2.32 -5.28
CA THR A 22 -8.36 -1.74 -6.35
C THR A 22 -8.31 -0.21 -6.40
N ALA A 23 -7.92 0.47 -5.30
CA ALA A 23 -7.67 1.92 -5.33
C ALA A 23 -6.49 2.29 -6.25
N ALA A 24 -5.63 1.34 -6.61
CA ALA A 24 -4.56 1.55 -7.57
C ALA A 24 -5.08 2.04 -8.92
N ALA A 25 -6.30 1.70 -9.34
CA ALA A 25 -6.84 2.13 -10.63
C ALA A 25 -7.24 3.62 -10.67
N PHE A 26 -7.50 4.21 -9.50
CA PHE A 26 -8.03 5.56 -9.37
C PHE A 26 -6.93 6.61 -9.35
N ALA A 27 -7.12 7.67 -10.14
CA ALA A 27 -6.35 8.91 -10.01
C ALA A 27 -6.95 9.78 -8.89
N VAL A 28 -8.27 9.77 -8.76
CA VAL A 28 -9.03 10.54 -7.77
C VAL A 28 -10.04 9.61 -7.11
N LEU A 29 -10.06 9.56 -5.78
CA LEU A 29 -11.06 8.81 -5.01
C LEU A 29 -11.49 9.62 -3.79
N ALA A 30 -12.78 9.78 -3.56
CA ALA A 30 -13.32 10.55 -2.43
C ALA A 30 -14.38 9.78 -1.64
N GLY A 31 -14.52 10.11 -0.36
CA GLY A 31 -15.53 9.54 0.53
C GLY A 31 -16.92 10.14 0.27
N THR A 32 -16.99 11.44 0.09
CA THR A 32 -18.26 12.19 0.03
C THR A 32 -18.58 12.77 -1.34
N THR A 33 -17.65 13.54 -1.90
CA THR A 33 -17.86 14.29 -3.14
C THR A 33 -16.55 14.52 -3.88
N VAL A 34 -16.58 14.52 -5.20
CA VAL A 34 -15.55 15.14 -6.03
C VAL A 34 -16.14 16.39 -6.69
N THR A 35 -15.47 17.53 -6.50
CA THR A 35 -15.88 18.81 -7.10
C THR A 35 -14.73 19.37 -7.92
N ASN A 36 -15.03 19.81 -9.14
CA ASN A 36 -14.06 20.45 -10.02
C ASN A 36 -14.51 21.85 -10.46
N THR A 37 -13.54 22.76 -10.57
CA THR A 37 -13.65 24.04 -11.27
C THR A 37 -12.68 24.08 -12.44
N GLY A 38 -13.07 24.67 -13.57
CA GLY A 38 -12.16 24.84 -14.71
C GLY A 38 -11.75 23.53 -15.42
N PRO A 39 -10.87 23.62 -16.43
CA PRO A 39 -10.55 22.52 -17.35
C PRO A 39 -9.51 21.54 -16.75
N THR A 40 -9.87 20.86 -15.66
CA THR A 40 -9.05 19.80 -15.09
C THR A 40 -9.00 18.57 -16.01
N VAL A 41 -7.84 17.92 -16.09
CA VAL A 41 -7.68 16.62 -16.77
C VAL A 41 -7.26 15.57 -15.75
N VAL A 42 -8.06 14.52 -15.62
CA VAL A 42 -7.78 13.34 -14.79
C VAL A 42 -7.45 12.16 -15.69
N THR A 43 -6.28 11.56 -15.55
CA THR A 43 -5.87 10.33 -16.27
C THR A 43 -5.81 9.16 -15.29
N GLY A 44 -6.76 8.24 -15.41
CA GLY A 44 -7.11 7.22 -14.43
C GLY A 44 -8.56 7.35 -13.98
N ASP A 45 -9.06 6.38 -13.22
CA ASP A 45 -10.46 6.38 -12.80
C ASP A 45 -10.71 7.46 -11.74
N LEU A 46 -11.96 7.94 -11.68
CA LEU A 46 -12.44 8.90 -10.69
C LEU A 46 -13.57 8.25 -9.90
N GLY A 47 -13.47 8.22 -8.57
CA GLY A 47 -14.40 7.50 -7.72
C GLY A 47 -14.97 8.31 -6.57
N VAL A 48 -16.23 8.04 -6.20
CA VAL A 48 -16.84 8.51 -4.94
C VAL A 48 -17.63 7.37 -4.31
N SER A 49 -17.39 7.10 -3.03
CA SER A 49 -18.19 6.17 -2.22
C SER A 49 -17.95 6.40 -0.72
N PRO A 50 -18.95 6.31 0.17
CA PRO A 50 -20.36 6.04 -0.11
C PRO A 50 -21.14 7.23 -0.69
N GLY A 51 -20.53 8.41 -0.78
CA GLY A 51 -21.11 9.52 -1.53
C GLY A 51 -21.26 9.20 -3.02
N SER A 52 -22.04 10.00 -3.73
CA SER A 52 -22.33 9.81 -5.16
C SER A 52 -22.08 11.05 -6.02
N ALA A 53 -21.74 12.19 -5.41
CA ALA A 53 -21.65 13.45 -6.11
C ALA A 53 -20.30 13.63 -6.79
N VAL A 54 -20.33 13.75 -8.13
CA VAL A 54 -19.21 14.21 -8.96
C VAL A 54 -19.70 15.42 -9.74
N THR A 55 -19.08 16.58 -9.54
CA THR A 55 -19.52 17.85 -10.15
C THR A 55 -18.35 18.56 -10.83
N GLY A 56 -18.62 19.31 -11.90
CA GLY A 56 -17.59 20.04 -12.66
C GLY A 56 -16.90 19.22 -13.76
N PHE A 57 -17.45 18.07 -14.14
CA PHE A 57 -17.02 17.26 -15.28
C PHE A 57 -18.22 17.10 -16.24
N PRO A 58 -18.45 18.02 -17.20
CA PRO A 58 -17.58 19.10 -17.71
C PRO A 58 -17.54 20.41 -16.86
N PRO A 59 -16.55 21.32 -17.09
CA PRO A 59 -15.54 21.31 -18.16
C PRO A 59 -14.33 20.42 -17.89
N GLY A 60 -14.19 19.87 -16.69
CA GLY A 60 -13.19 18.86 -16.43
C GLY A 60 -13.39 17.62 -17.30
N VAL A 61 -12.30 16.90 -17.57
CA VAL A 61 -12.29 15.68 -18.37
C VAL A 61 -11.65 14.54 -17.57
N VAL A 62 -12.27 13.36 -17.65
CA VAL A 62 -11.71 12.12 -17.11
C VAL A 62 -11.34 11.21 -18.28
N ILE A 63 -10.06 10.86 -18.36
CA ILE A 63 -9.49 9.83 -19.24
C ILE A 63 -9.43 8.54 -18.40
N GLY A 64 -10.59 7.92 -18.27
CA GLY A 64 -10.87 6.80 -17.37
C GLY A 64 -12.38 6.65 -17.19
N THR A 65 -12.79 5.93 -16.15
CA THR A 65 -14.20 5.76 -15.80
C THR A 65 -14.55 6.56 -14.54
N ILE A 66 -15.73 7.18 -14.53
CA ILE A 66 -16.31 7.77 -13.32
C ILE A 66 -17.16 6.70 -12.61
N HIS A 67 -16.80 6.39 -11.38
CA HIS A 67 -17.48 5.46 -10.48
C HIS A 67 -18.16 6.20 -9.33
N ALA A 68 -19.48 6.35 -9.37
CA ALA A 68 -20.24 7.11 -8.37
C ALA A 68 -21.17 6.17 -7.58
N ALA A 69 -20.84 5.95 -6.30
CA ALA A 69 -21.56 5.07 -5.37
C ALA A 69 -21.80 3.64 -5.91
N ASP A 70 -20.88 3.12 -6.74
CA ASP A 70 -20.95 1.75 -7.25
C ASP A 70 -20.04 0.79 -6.46
N ALA A 71 -20.10 -0.50 -6.80
CA ALA A 71 -19.32 -1.54 -6.14
C ALA A 71 -17.80 -1.36 -6.34
N THR A 72 -17.37 -0.81 -7.46
CA THR A 72 -15.95 -0.57 -7.75
C THR A 72 -15.39 0.53 -6.85
N ALA A 73 -16.07 1.68 -6.75
CA ALA A 73 -15.68 2.75 -5.84
C ALA A 73 -15.80 2.33 -4.36
N ALA A 74 -16.81 1.51 -4.02
CA ALA A 74 -16.94 0.97 -2.66
C ALA A 74 -15.77 0.05 -2.29
N GLN A 75 -15.37 -0.86 -3.17
CA GLN A 75 -14.21 -1.73 -2.92
C GLN A 75 -12.91 -0.92 -2.87
N ALA A 76 -12.75 0.08 -3.74
CA ALA A 76 -11.59 0.95 -3.73
C ALA A 76 -11.46 1.74 -2.42
N GLN A 77 -12.57 2.14 -1.78
CA GLN A 77 -12.53 2.80 -0.47
C GLN A 77 -12.13 1.86 0.67
N LEU A 78 -12.52 0.59 0.61
CA LEU A 78 -12.07 -0.43 1.55
C LEU A 78 -10.55 -0.66 1.40
N ASP A 79 -10.07 -0.80 0.17
CA ASP A 79 -8.65 -1.01 -0.12
C ASP A 79 -7.82 0.23 0.22
N LEU A 80 -8.34 1.45 -0.03
CA LEU A 80 -7.74 2.69 0.42
C LEU A 80 -7.64 2.74 1.95
N THR A 81 -8.65 2.26 2.67
CA THR A 81 -8.61 2.18 4.13
C THR A 81 -7.53 1.21 4.61
N ALA A 82 -7.40 0.04 3.97
CA ALA A 82 -6.33 -0.91 4.26
C ALA A 82 -4.95 -0.31 3.98
N ALA A 83 -4.76 0.33 2.82
CA ALA A 83 -3.52 1.01 2.43
C ALA A 83 -3.13 2.14 3.38
N TYR A 84 -4.11 2.96 3.80
CA TYR A 84 -3.90 4.03 4.78
C TYR A 84 -3.42 3.46 6.12
N ASN A 85 -4.07 2.40 6.61
CA ASN A 85 -3.70 1.78 7.89
C ASN A 85 -2.33 1.09 7.81
N ASP A 86 -2.01 0.44 6.67
CA ASP A 86 -0.67 -0.11 6.41
C ASP A 86 0.38 1.00 6.47
N ALA A 87 0.20 2.07 5.68
CA ALA A 87 1.12 3.20 5.64
C ALA A 87 1.31 3.85 7.01
N ALA A 88 0.24 4.07 7.78
CA ALA A 88 0.29 4.63 9.13
C ALA A 88 0.93 3.68 10.16
N GLY A 89 0.81 2.37 9.96
CA GLY A 89 1.36 1.33 10.85
C GLY A 89 2.83 1.01 10.61
N ARG A 90 3.44 1.47 9.49
CA ARG A 90 4.86 1.23 9.22
C ARG A 90 5.74 1.84 10.31
N THR A 91 6.76 1.11 10.75
CA THR A 91 7.73 1.61 11.72
C THR A 91 8.56 2.75 11.10
N PRO A 92 8.57 3.96 11.68
CA PRO A 92 9.37 5.07 11.17
C PRO A 92 10.86 4.76 11.21
N THR A 93 11.56 5.23 10.19
CA THR A 93 13.02 5.15 10.07
C THR A 93 13.72 6.49 10.25
N GLY A 94 12.95 7.58 10.25
CA GLY A 94 13.42 8.93 10.47
C GLY A 94 12.29 9.86 10.88
N ALA A 95 12.66 11.01 11.45
CA ALA A 95 11.72 12.08 11.72
C ALA A 95 11.40 12.86 10.43
N LEU A 96 10.17 13.35 10.34
CA LEU A 96 9.74 14.30 9.32
C LEU A 96 9.62 15.68 9.98
N PRO A 97 10.47 16.66 9.62
CA PRO A 97 10.36 18.01 10.15
C PRO A 97 9.05 18.70 9.72
N ALA A 98 8.62 19.70 10.49
CA ALA A 98 7.41 20.48 10.18
C ALA A 98 7.53 21.27 8.86
N ALA A 99 8.74 21.61 8.42
CA ALA A 99 9.01 22.25 7.14
C ALA A 99 9.98 21.39 6.34
N ILE A 100 9.55 20.90 5.18
CA ILE A 100 10.33 19.95 4.37
C ILE A 100 10.98 20.57 3.12
N GLY A 101 10.73 21.86 2.89
CA GLY A 101 11.37 22.62 1.81
C GLY A 101 12.89 22.65 1.95
N GLY A 102 13.59 22.42 0.84
CA GLY A 102 15.05 22.35 0.76
C GLY A 102 15.66 21.03 1.25
N LEU A 103 14.85 20.10 1.77
CA LEU A 103 15.34 18.82 2.27
C LEU A 103 15.43 17.78 1.15
N THR A 104 16.35 16.84 1.34
CA THR A 104 16.44 15.61 0.55
C THR A 104 16.18 14.42 1.45
N PHE A 105 15.25 13.56 1.03
CA PHE A 105 14.95 12.31 1.70
C PHE A 105 15.46 11.15 0.84
N THR A 106 16.03 10.14 1.50
CA THR A 106 16.41 8.86 0.92
C THR A 106 15.30 7.83 1.19
N PRO A 107 15.37 6.59 0.67
CA PRO A 107 14.28 5.64 0.82
C PRO A 107 14.03 5.30 2.30
N GLY A 108 12.77 5.32 2.72
CA GLY A 108 12.43 5.16 4.13
C GLY A 108 11.01 5.56 4.49
N VAL A 109 10.72 5.40 5.78
CA VAL A 109 9.48 5.83 6.44
C VAL A 109 9.81 7.03 7.33
N TYR A 110 9.12 8.15 7.13
CA TYR A 110 9.35 9.40 7.84
C TYR A 110 8.08 9.85 8.55
N ASN A 111 8.18 10.16 9.84
CA ASN A 111 7.02 10.46 10.67
C ASN A 111 7.05 11.86 11.29
N ALA A 112 5.92 12.56 11.20
CA ALA A 112 5.60 13.74 11.99
C ALA A 112 4.26 13.52 12.69
N ALA A 113 4.18 13.69 14.01
CA ALA A 113 2.89 13.71 14.70
C ALA A 113 2.07 14.99 14.39
N ALA A 114 2.75 16.07 13.99
CA ALA A 114 2.17 17.38 13.71
C ALA A 114 1.90 17.61 12.21
N ALA A 115 1.41 18.80 11.88
CA ALA A 115 1.26 19.22 10.49
C ALA A 115 2.62 19.44 9.82
N VAL A 116 2.66 19.21 8.50
CA VAL A 116 3.85 19.37 7.66
C VAL A 116 3.55 20.37 6.55
N GLY A 117 4.47 21.31 6.38
CA GLY A 117 4.47 22.30 5.31
C GLY A 117 5.57 22.03 4.30
N LEU A 118 5.23 22.11 3.02
CA LEU A 118 6.20 22.16 1.93
C LEU A 118 6.20 23.57 1.33
N THR A 119 7.35 24.23 1.37
CA THR A 119 7.59 25.50 0.67
C THR A 119 8.82 25.34 -0.21
N GLY A 120 8.70 25.65 -1.51
CA GLY A 120 9.77 25.38 -2.47
C GLY A 120 9.86 23.89 -2.80
N THR A 121 11.07 23.34 -2.86
CA THR A 121 11.30 21.97 -3.34
C THR A 121 11.67 21.02 -2.22
N VAL A 122 11.03 19.85 -2.14
CA VAL A 122 11.56 18.67 -1.44
C VAL A 122 12.08 17.69 -2.48
N THR A 123 13.23 17.07 -2.22
CA THR A 123 13.85 16.10 -3.14
C THR A 123 13.76 14.69 -2.57
N LEU A 124 13.32 13.75 -3.39
CA LEU A 124 13.31 12.32 -3.08
C LEU A 124 14.38 11.64 -3.93
N ASP A 125 15.43 11.18 -3.26
CA ASP A 125 16.60 10.57 -3.89
C ASP A 125 16.57 9.06 -3.69
N ALA A 126 16.34 8.33 -4.78
CA ALA A 126 16.33 6.87 -4.76
C ALA A 126 17.73 6.24 -4.70
N GLN A 127 18.79 7.04 -4.78
CA GLN A 127 20.19 6.60 -4.70
C GLN A 127 20.54 5.50 -5.73
N GLY A 128 19.88 5.53 -6.88
CA GLY A 128 20.04 4.56 -7.97
C GLY A 128 19.15 3.32 -7.87
N ASP A 129 18.34 3.17 -6.83
CA ASP A 129 17.40 2.05 -6.68
C ASP A 129 15.99 2.39 -7.23
N PRO A 130 15.59 1.88 -8.40
CA PRO A 130 14.26 2.14 -8.95
C PRO A 130 13.10 1.55 -8.13
N ASN A 131 13.39 0.67 -7.17
CA ASN A 131 12.42 0.10 -6.23
C ASN A 131 12.38 0.85 -4.90
N ALA A 132 13.13 1.95 -4.76
CA ALA A 132 13.13 2.81 -3.59
C ALA A 132 11.71 3.26 -3.22
N VAL A 133 11.35 3.08 -1.95
CA VAL A 133 10.05 3.47 -1.39
C VAL A 133 10.19 4.59 -0.38
N PHE A 134 9.29 5.57 -0.47
CA PHE A 134 9.19 6.71 0.43
C PHE A 134 7.79 6.72 1.04
N ILE A 135 7.70 6.65 2.36
CA ILE A 135 6.44 6.72 3.10
C ILE A 135 6.52 7.90 4.06
N PHE A 136 5.68 8.91 3.86
CA PHE A 136 5.54 10.05 4.75
C PHE A 136 4.27 9.88 5.57
N GLN A 137 4.43 9.76 6.88
CA GLN A 137 3.35 9.70 7.86
C GLN A 137 3.20 11.07 8.51
N VAL A 138 2.09 11.74 8.23
CA VAL A 138 1.77 13.06 8.78
C VAL A 138 0.56 12.90 9.68
N GLY A 139 0.71 13.11 10.99
CA GLY A 139 -0.34 12.93 11.98
C GLY A 139 -1.46 13.96 11.90
N SER A 140 -1.24 15.06 11.18
CA SER A 140 -2.21 16.14 10.96
C SER A 140 -2.27 16.51 9.46
N ALA A 141 -2.28 17.80 9.13
CA ALA A 141 -2.43 18.29 7.77
C ALA A 141 -1.09 18.35 7.01
N LEU A 142 -1.17 18.14 5.69
CA LEU A 142 -0.10 18.47 4.75
C LEU A 142 -0.53 19.71 3.95
N THR A 143 0.32 20.73 3.90
CA THR A 143 0.08 21.93 3.08
C THR A 143 1.29 22.22 2.21
N THR A 144 1.10 22.43 0.91
CA THR A 144 2.13 23.00 0.04
C THR A 144 1.87 24.49 -0.20
N ALA A 145 2.92 25.30 -0.19
CA ALA A 145 2.85 26.68 -0.66
C ALA A 145 2.72 26.70 -2.20
N SER A 146 2.32 27.84 -2.76
CA SER A 146 2.24 28.00 -4.21
C SER A 146 3.58 27.70 -4.90
N GLY A 147 3.54 26.99 -6.02
CA GLY A 147 4.72 26.62 -6.81
C GLY A 147 5.65 25.61 -6.13
N SER A 148 5.18 24.89 -5.10
CA SER A 148 5.99 23.87 -4.45
C SER A 148 6.22 22.65 -5.33
N VAL A 149 7.35 21.97 -5.12
CA VAL A 149 7.77 20.84 -5.97
C VAL A 149 8.17 19.64 -5.12
N VAL A 150 7.65 18.46 -5.46
CA VAL A 150 8.21 17.17 -5.04
C VAL A 150 9.08 16.65 -6.18
N ASN A 151 10.39 16.79 -6.04
CA ASN A 151 11.36 16.45 -7.08
C ASN A 151 11.87 15.02 -6.91
N LEU A 152 11.70 14.17 -7.93
CA LEU A 152 12.17 12.79 -7.93
C LEU A 152 13.50 12.70 -8.68
N ILE A 153 14.54 12.16 -8.04
CA ILE A 153 15.87 12.01 -8.68
C ILE A 153 16.42 10.59 -8.53
N ASN A 154 17.45 10.30 -9.33
CA ASN A 154 18.26 9.08 -9.23
C ASN A 154 17.43 7.78 -9.23
N GLY A 155 16.36 7.74 -10.03
CA GLY A 155 15.50 6.57 -10.18
C GLY A 155 14.26 6.55 -9.28
N ALA A 156 14.01 7.59 -8.48
CA ALA A 156 12.78 7.68 -7.69
C ALA A 156 11.55 7.73 -8.60
N ARG A 157 10.50 7.00 -8.20
CA ARG A 157 9.26 6.85 -8.97
C ARG A 157 8.06 7.22 -8.10
N SER A 158 7.16 8.04 -8.63
CA SER A 158 5.93 8.49 -7.99
C SER A 158 5.05 7.34 -7.49
N CYS A 159 4.97 6.23 -8.22
CA CYS A 159 4.25 5.03 -7.76
C CYS A 159 4.78 4.41 -6.46
N ASN A 160 6.03 4.70 -6.05
CA ASN A 160 6.63 4.24 -4.79
C ASN A 160 6.69 5.34 -3.71
N VAL A 161 6.00 6.47 -3.91
CA VAL A 161 5.91 7.56 -2.94
C VAL A 161 4.51 7.58 -2.34
N PHE A 162 4.40 7.53 -1.02
CA PHE A 162 3.14 7.47 -0.28
C PHE A 162 3.10 8.56 0.79
N TRP A 163 2.01 9.32 0.81
CA TRP A 163 1.76 10.40 1.76
C TRP A 163 0.51 10.04 2.57
N GLN A 164 0.69 9.45 3.74
CA GLN A 164 -0.40 9.17 4.67
C GLN A 164 -0.66 10.43 5.51
N ILE A 165 -1.86 11.00 5.40
CA ILE A 165 -2.22 12.28 6.02
C ILE A 165 -3.34 12.10 7.03
N GLY A 166 -3.07 12.42 8.29
CA GLY A 166 -3.92 12.20 9.45
C GLY A 166 -5.16 13.10 9.50
N SER A 167 -5.18 14.18 8.73
CA SER A 167 -6.37 14.99 8.51
C SER A 167 -6.60 15.24 7.01
N SER A 168 -6.23 16.41 6.52
CA SER A 168 -6.45 16.84 5.14
C SER A 168 -5.16 17.29 4.46
N ALA A 169 -5.11 17.16 3.14
CA ALA A 169 -4.03 17.69 2.32
C ALA A 169 -4.51 18.90 1.51
N THR A 170 -3.69 19.95 1.43
CA THR A 170 -3.92 21.11 0.57
C THR A 170 -2.69 21.34 -0.31
N LEU A 171 -2.86 21.21 -1.62
CA LEU A 171 -1.80 21.52 -2.59
C LEU A 171 -1.99 22.94 -3.12
N GLY A 172 -1.06 23.83 -2.79
CA GLY A 172 -1.08 25.24 -3.19
C GLY A 172 -0.86 25.45 -4.69
N THR A 173 -1.33 26.60 -5.19
CA THR A 173 -1.48 26.90 -6.62
C THR A 173 -0.21 26.63 -7.40
N GLY A 174 -0.34 25.98 -8.56
CA GLY A 174 0.79 25.73 -9.47
C GLY A 174 1.85 24.77 -8.91
N SER A 175 1.56 24.01 -7.85
CA SER A 175 2.49 23.00 -7.35
C SER A 175 2.69 21.85 -8.34
N SER A 176 3.86 21.23 -8.33
CA SER A 176 4.16 19.97 -9.01
C SER A 176 4.37 18.89 -7.94
N PHE A 177 3.36 18.04 -7.74
CA PHE A 177 3.34 17.04 -6.68
C PHE A 177 3.55 15.64 -7.24
N ALA A 178 4.31 14.81 -6.52
CA ALA A 178 4.58 13.44 -6.90
C ALA A 178 4.23 12.48 -5.75
N GLY A 179 3.52 11.40 -6.09
CA GLY A 179 3.16 10.33 -5.17
C GLY A 179 1.66 10.19 -4.89
N ASN A 180 1.35 9.20 -4.06
CA ASN A 180 -0.01 8.81 -3.71
C ASN A 180 -0.40 9.46 -2.38
N ILE A 181 -1.36 10.37 -2.39
CA ILE A 181 -1.91 10.98 -1.18
C ILE A 181 -3.03 10.09 -0.66
N LEU A 182 -2.89 9.62 0.59
CA LEU A 182 -3.90 8.88 1.34
C LEU A 182 -4.35 9.74 2.52
N ALA A 183 -5.36 10.57 2.31
CA ALA A 183 -5.87 11.49 3.34
C ALA A 183 -7.01 10.87 4.13
N LEU A 184 -7.01 11.08 5.46
CA LEU A 184 -8.10 10.64 6.31
C LEU A 184 -9.40 11.37 5.99
N THR A 185 -9.33 12.68 5.78
CA THR A 185 -10.49 13.55 5.58
C THR A 185 -10.57 14.01 4.13
N SER A 186 -10.04 15.19 3.79
CA SER A 186 -10.24 15.80 2.46
C SER A 186 -8.92 16.10 1.77
N ILE A 187 -8.97 16.27 0.45
CA ILE A 187 -7.86 16.76 -0.36
C ILE A 187 -8.35 17.97 -1.16
N THR A 188 -7.66 19.10 -1.01
CA THR A 188 -7.87 20.29 -1.83
C THR A 188 -6.68 20.46 -2.76
N VAL A 189 -6.92 20.34 -4.05
CA VAL A 189 -5.97 20.65 -5.11
C VAL A 189 -6.38 22.01 -5.67
N THR A 190 -5.60 23.03 -5.35
CA THR A 190 -5.89 24.40 -5.81
C THR A 190 -5.42 24.62 -7.25
N THR A 191 -5.79 25.75 -7.84
CA THR A 191 -5.62 26.06 -9.26
C THR A 191 -4.29 25.62 -9.87
N GLY A 192 -4.34 24.85 -10.96
CA GLY A 192 -3.20 24.62 -11.84
C GLY A 192 -2.13 23.68 -11.29
N VAL A 193 -2.47 22.82 -10.34
CA VAL A 193 -1.53 21.84 -9.80
C VAL A 193 -1.38 20.67 -10.76
N THR A 194 -0.15 20.18 -10.88
CA THR A 194 0.14 18.91 -11.55
C THR A 194 0.43 17.84 -10.50
N VAL A 195 -0.28 16.72 -10.55
CA VAL A 195 -0.06 15.55 -9.71
C VAL A 195 0.36 14.37 -10.59
N ASP A 196 1.60 13.90 -10.41
CA ASP A 196 2.02 12.57 -10.87
C ASP A 196 1.84 11.58 -9.72
N GLY A 197 0.69 10.93 -9.69
CA GLY A 197 0.26 10.08 -8.59
C GLY A 197 -1.25 10.08 -8.41
N ARG A 198 -1.72 10.11 -7.16
CA ARG A 198 -3.13 9.90 -6.82
C ARG A 198 -3.59 10.82 -5.70
N THR A 199 -4.85 11.23 -5.74
CA THR A 199 -5.53 11.99 -4.66
C THR A 199 -6.66 11.14 -4.06
N LEU A 200 -6.36 10.43 -2.96
CA LEU A 200 -7.26 9.44 -2.36
C LEU A 200 -7.71 9.90 -0.96
N ALA A 201 -8.95 10.38 -0.85
CA ALA A 201 -9.56 10.86 0.38
C ALA A 201 -10.56 9.82 0.93
N ARG A 202 -10.34 9.38 2.18
CA ARG A 202 -11.16 8.32 2.80
C ARG A 202 -12.55 8.79 3.19
N ASN A 203 -12.65 9.85 3.99
CA ASN A 203 -13.90 10.24 4.64
C ASN A 203 -14.50 11.54 4.11
N GLY A 204 -13.73 12.31 3.33
CA GLY A 204 -14.10 13.64 2.89
C GLY A 204 -14.08 13.78 1.37
N ALA A 205 -13.98 15.03 0.94
CA ALA A 205 -14.09 15.41 -0.46
C ALA A 205 -12.72 15.53 -1.12
N VAL A 206 -12.70 15.41 -2.44
CA VAL A 206 -11.61 15.93 -3.27
C VAL A 206 -12.12 17.14 -4.05
N THR A 207 -11.44 18.29 -3.89
CA THR A 207 -11.75 19.52 -4.62
C THR A 207 -10.61 19.86 -5.57
N LEU A 208 -10.94 20.13 -6.83
CA LEU A 208 -10.02 20.36 -7.94
C LEU A 208 -10.29 21.72 -8.61
N ASP A 209 -9.27 22.33 -9.18
CA ASP A 209 -9.36 23.53 -9.99
C ASP A 209 -8.30 23.56 -11.10
N THR A 210 -8.69 23.41 -12.36
CA THR A 210 -7.79 23.57 -13.53
C THR A 210 -6.51 22.71 -13.43
N ASP A 211 -6.62 21.49 -12.90
CA ASP A 211 -5.49 20.64 -12.53
C ASP A 211 -5.15 19.62 -13.62
N THR A 212 -3.95 19.02 -13.52
CA THR A 212 -3.60 17.80 -14.25
C THR A 212 -3.25 16.71 -13.26
N ILE A 213 -4.09 15.67 -13.17
CA ILE A 213 -3.87 14.54 -12.27
C ILE A 213 -3.64 13.30 -13.13
N THR A 214 -2.43 12.77 -13.09
CA THR A 214 -2.06 11.56 -13.83
C THR A 214 -1.70 10.47 -12.85
N ARG A 215 -2.49 9.39 -12.86
CA ARG A 215 -2.16 8.18 -12.13
C ARG A 215 -0.85 7.60 -12.63
N SER A 216 0.17 7.55 -11.77
CA SER A 216 1.40 6.86 -12.10
C SER A 216 1.11 5.37 -12.34
N PRO A 217 1.61 4.77 -13.43
CA PRO A 217 1.53 3.32 -13.63
C PRO A 217 2.10 2.61 -12.41
N ASP A 218 1.51 1.47 -12.02
CA ASP A 218 2.01 0.74 -10.86
C ASP A 218 3.46 0.34 -11.10
N CYS A 219 4.31 0.66 -10.12
CA CYS A 219 5.70 0.25 -10.12
C CYS A 219 5.70 -1.28 -10.03
N ALA A 220 6.04 -1.97 -11.12
CA ALA A 220 6.22 -3.42 -11.07
C ALA A 220 7.19 -3.75 -9.93
N PRO A 221 6.89 -4.74 -9.07
CA PRO A 221 7.86 -5.19 -8.09
C PRO A 221 9.11 -5.61 -8.86
N GLY A 222 10.24 -4.96 -8.60
CA GLY A 222 11.53 -5.40 -9.12
C GLY A 222 11.72 -6.89 -8.80
N PRO A 223 12.52 -7.61 -9.60
CA PRO A 223 12.77 -9.02 -9.33
C PRO A 223 13.21 -9.14 -7.86
N THR A 224 12.42 -9.86 -7.05
CA THR A 224 12.81 -10.19 -5.69
C THR A 224 14.17 -10.86 -5.80
N PRO A 225 15.22 -10.40 -5.09
CA PRO A 225 16.46 -11.16 -5.07
C PRO A 225 16.11 -12.56 -4.56
N SER A 226 16.24 -13.55 -5.43
CA SER A 226 16.13 -14.95 -5.05
C SER A 226 17.10 -15.15 -3.89
N PRO A 227 16.70 -15.78 -2.78
CA PRO A 227 17.64 -16.04 -1.70
C PRO A 227 18.80 -16.82 -2.29
N THR A 228 19.98 -16.19 -2.35
CA THR A 228 21.22 -16.88 -2.71
C THR A 228 21.40 -17.96 -1.65
N ASN A 229 21.16 -19.21 -2.04
CA ASN A 229 21.50 -20.36 -1.22
C ASN A 229 23.03 -20.36 -1.12
N THR A 230 23.57 -19.76 -0.06
CA THR A 230 25.00 -19.81 0.22
C THR A 230 25.32 -21.27 0.51
N ALA A 231 25.89 -21.96 -0.48
CA ALA A 231 26.42 -23.30 -0.29
C ALA A 231 27.41 -23.26 0.88
N ASN A 232 27.09 -24.00 1.95
CA ASN A 232 27.97 -24.17 3.08
C ASN A 232 29.18 -25.00 2.59
N VAL A 233 30.32 -24.33 2.36
CA VAL A 233 31.59 -25.02 2.17
C VAL A 233 32.07 -25.46 3.54
N ALA A 234 31.82 -26.73 3.87
CA ALA A 234 32.57 -27.44 4.89
C ALA A 234 33.19 -28.67 4.22
N ASN A 235 34.46 -28.54 3.83
CA ASN A 235 35.29 -29.68 3.49
C ASN A 235 35.82 -30.32 4.78
N ASN A 236 35.60 -31.63 4.83
CA ASN A 236 36.47 -32.68 5.35
C ASN A 236 36.43 -33.09 6.83
N GLU A 237 36.12 -34.39 6.95
CA GLU A 237 36.70 -35.41 7.84
C GLU A 237 36.18 -35.50 9.27
N ASP A 238 35.16 -36.35 9.43
CA ASP A 238 35.17 -37.36 10.49
C ASP A 238 34.45 -38.62 9.96
N GLU A 239 35.23 -39.68 9.73
CA GLU A 239 34.71 -41.05 9.62
C GLU A 239 34.28 -41.49 11.02
N ASP A 240 32.97 -41.54 11.29
CA ASP A 240 32.40 -42.67 12.04
C ASP A 240 30.87 -42.67 12.00
N GLN A 241 30.31 -43.88 12.06
CA GLN A 241 28.89 -44.21 12.23
C GLN A 241 28.09 -44.48 10.95
N GLN A 242 28.54 -45.53 10.26
CA GLN A 242 27.64 -46.62 9.89
C GLN A 242 26.84 -47.09 11.12
N ALA A 243 25.55 -46.78 11.19
CA ALA A 243 24.65 -47.40 12.16
C ALA A 243 23.22 -47.48 11.61
N PHE A 244 22.83 -48.73 11.30
CA PHE A 244 21.46 -49.23 11.05
C PHE A 244 20.79 -48.89 9.72
N SER A 245 21.37 -49.40 8.62
CA SER A 245 20.54 -49.90 7.53
C SER A 245 19.88 -51.22 7.97
N HIS A 246 18.57 -51.24 8.16
CA HIS A 246 17.80 -52.47 8.00
C HIS A 246 17.09 -52.38 6.64
N GLN A 247 17.62 -53.12 5.66
CA GLN A 247 16.91 -53.43 4.43
C GLN A 247 15.90 -54.53 4.75
N ASP A 248 14.62 -54.22 4.66
CA ASP A 248 13.60 -55.24 4.37
C ASP A 248 13.08 -55.00 2.94
N ASN A 249 13.49 -55.90 2.06
CA ASN A 249 12.83 -56.25 0.81
C ASN A 249 12.51 -55.14 -0.23
N GLY A 250 13.52 -54.39 -0.67
CA GLY A 250 13.57 -53.88 -2.05
C GLY A 250 12.54 -52.84 -2.52
N THR A 251 11.74 -52.23 -1.64
CA THR A 251 10.78 -51.17 -2.01
C THR A 251 11.12 -49.84 -1.36
N ASN A 252 11.39 -48.83 -2.19
CA ASN A 252 11.46 -47.43 -1.79
C ASN A 252 10.06 -46.97 -1.37
N VAL A 253 9.84 -46.66 -0.09
CA VAL A 253 8.53 -46.19 0.39
C VAL A 253 8.40 -44.70 0.07
N ASN A 254 7.73 -44.41 -1.05
CA ASN A 254 7.34 -43.06 -1.43
C ASN A 254 6.01 -42.71 -0.75
N LEU A 255 6.02 -41.76 0.18
CA LEU A 255 4.86 -41.30 0.96
C LEU A 255 3.92 -40.34 0.18
N ASN A 256 3.99 -40.31 -1.15
CA ASN A 256 3.13 -39.49 -2.00
C ASN A 256 2.57 -40.29 -3.20
N GLN A 257 1.87 -41.38 -2.90
CA GLN A 257 1.13 -42.18 -3.89
C GLN A 257 -0.30 -42.38 -3.39
N ASN A 258 -1.14 -41.39 -3.66
CA ASN A 258 -2.58 -41.47 -3.46
C ASN A 258 -3.14 -42.23 -4.68
N SER A 259 -3.26 -43.56 -4.55
CA SER A 259 -3.72 -44.44 -5.64
C SER A 259 -4.78 -45.43 -5.16
N ASP A 260 -5.76 -44.89 -4.46
CA ASP A 260 -6.96 -45.59 -4.05
C ASP A 260 -8.15 -44.62 -4.12
N GLY A 261 -8.93 -44.77 -5.19
CA GLY A 261 -10.09 -43.96 -5.51
C GLY A 261 -11.19 -44.04 -4.46
N HIS A 262 -11.05 -43.29 -3.39
CA HIS A 262 -12.11 -42.99 -2.44
C HIS A 262 -12.50 -41.51 -2.52
N THR A 263 -13.60 -41.25 -3.20
CA THR A 263 -14.37 -40.01 -3.08
C THR A 263 -14.87 -39.88 -1.65
N SER A 264 -14.63 -38.75 -0.99
CA SER A 264 -15.36 -38.39 0.23
C SER A 264 -15.49 -36.88 0.31
N ASP A 265 -16.63 -36.40 -0.21
CA ASP A 265 -17.23 -35.11 0.14
C ASP A 265 -17.31 -34.96 1.66
N ILE A 266 -16.78 -33.85 2.20
CA ILE A 266 -17.26 -33.29 3.48
C ILE A 266 -17.32 -31.76 3.33
N THR A 267 -18.43 -31.31 2.76
CA THR A 267 -19.11 -30.12 3.25
C THR A 267 -19.71 -30.45 4.62
N SER A 268 -19.79 -29.44 5.50
CA SER A 268 -20.47 -29.42 6.80
C SER A 268 -19.64 -29.79 8.03
N SER A 269 -19.24 -28.75 8.76
CA SER A 269 -19.01 -28.77 10.21
C SER A 269 -19.39 -27.40 10.79
N TYR A 270 -20.64 -26.99 10.55
CA TYR A 270 -21.37 -26.24 11.57
C TYR A 270 -22.15 -27.29 12.37
N ASP A 271 -22.10 -27.13 13.69
CA ASP A 271 -22.98 -27.74 14.69
C ASP A 271 -22.38 -28.89 15.53
N ARG A 272 -21.70 -28.47 16.61
CA ARG A 272 -21.64 -29.23 17.87
C ARG A 272 -22.01 -28.29 19.02
N LEU A 273 -23.30 -28.15 19.30
CA LEU A 273 -23.77 -27.83 20.65
C LEU A 273 -24.80 -28.88 21.11
N ALA A 274 -24.33 -29.69 22.06
CA ALA A 274 -25.03 -30.34 23.16
C ALA A 274 -26.43 -30.97 22.96
N ARG A 275 -26.40 -32.30 23.09
CA ARG A 275 -27.47 -33.26 23.40
C ARG A 275 -28.48 -32.81 24.47
N LEU A 276 -29.77 -33.08 24.21
CA LEU A 276 -30.77 -33.48 25.21
C LEU A 276 -31.52 -34.71 24.69
N PRO A 277 -31.74 -35.78 25.48
CA PRO A 277 -32.40 -36.99 24.99
C PRO A 277 -33.93 -36.90 25.17
N LEU A 278 -34.67 -37.20 24.12
CA LEU A 278 -36.10 -37.52 24.20
C LEU A 278 -36.28 -39.03 23.96
N GLY A 279 -36.95 -39.69 24.90
CA GLY A 279 -37.38 -41.08 24.75
C GLY A 279 -38.66 -41.34 25.56
N ARG A 280 -39.80 -41.29 24.84
CA ARG A 280 -41.09 -42.02 24.94
C ARG A 280 -41.62 -42.40 26.35
N THR A 281 -42.93 -42.35 26.66
CA THR A 281 -44.03 -43.10 26.01
C THR A 281 -45.39 -42.75 26.67
N HIS A 282 -46.49 -42.87 25.90
CA HIS A 282 -47.88 -43.22 26.29
C HIS A 282 -48.78 -42.29 27.14
N ALA A 283 -49.83 -41.80 26.47
CA ALA A 283 -51.27 -42.06 26.71
C ALA A 283 -51.95 -41.75 28.08
N PHE A 284 -53.11 -41.06 27.93
CA PHE A 284 -54.43 -41.35 28.51
C PHE A 284 -54.99 -40.50 29.70
N ILE A 285 -56.20 -39.97 29.44
CA ILE A 285 -57.39 -39.67 30.30
C ILE A 285 -57.61 -38.28 30.94
N ARG A 286 -58.75 -37.71 30.50
CA ARG A 286 -59.72 -36.73 31.03
C ARG A 286 -59.32 -35.27 31.20
#